data_AF-A0A7W2TL92-F1
#
_entry.id   AF-A0A7W2TL92-F1
#
_cell.length_a   1.000
_cell.length_b   1.000
_cell.length_c   1.000
_cell.angle_alpha   90.00
_cell.angle_beta   90.00
_cell.angle_gamma   90.00
#
_symmetry.space_group_name_H-M   'P 1'
#
loop_
_entity.id
_entity.type
_entity.pdbx_description
1 polymer ?
#
loop_
_entity_poly.entity_id
_entity_poly.type
_entity_poly.pdbx_seq_one_letter_code
_entity_poly.pdbx_strand_id
1 'polypeptide(L)'
;MLPMNMKPQNFGGLGVEKWEDYCGRIGLSGSRAYREFVRQVVYDHFNLHNSLYPEFDINDFEFESIYLSVKEIKNSVRYFRNEQVDWWGEQYEEFKETNYPYIIFEKMSENKTPPFPPVIIQESTFSNNDGKALGSPFHLVEGTHRVSYLLHMAKIGDIEWNSTHEFIILKKV
;
A
#
# COMPACT_ATOMS: atom_id res chain seq x y z
N MET A 1 8.14 11.51 10.79
CA MET A 1 6.69 11.37 10.58
C MET A 1 6.23 12.23 9.39
N LEU A 2 5.08 11.95 8.80
CA LEU A 2 4.47 12.84 7.79
C LEU A 2 4.18 14.23 8.39
N PRO A 3 4.50 15.31 7.65
CA PRO A 3 4.22 16.69 8.08
C PRO A 3 2.74 16.96 8.33
N MET A 4 2.42 17.70 9.41
CA MET A 4 1.03 17.99 9.80
C MET A 4 0.25 18.84 8.78
N ASN A 5 0.93 19.66 7.98
CA ASN A 5 0.32 20.41 6.88
C ASN A 5 -0.18 19.50 5.73
N MET A 6 0.32 18.25 5.65
CA MET A 6 -0.16 17.24 4.70
C MET A 6 -1.37 16.45 5.22
N LYS A 7 -1.79 16.63 6.48
CA LYS A 7 -2.99 15.96 7.01
C LYS A 7 -4.25 16.50 6.31
N PRO A 8 -5.19 15.65 5.87
CA PRO A 8 -6.47 16.11 5.37
C PRO A 8 -7.25 16.88 6.44
N GLN A 9 -7.98 17.91 6.06
CA GLN A 9 -8.86 18.62 7.00
C GLN A 9 -10.01 17.69 7.44
N ASN A 10 -10.42 17.82 8.70
CA ASN A 10 -11.44 16.99 9.33
C ASN A 10 -11.19 15.47 9.24
N PHE A 11 -9.93 15.04 9.08
CA PHE A 11 -9.55 13.63 8.94
C PHE A 11 -10.16 12.75 10.05
N GLY A 12 -10.85 11.68 9.64
CA GLY A 12 -11.52 10.74 10.54
C GLY A 12 -12.88 11.20 11.08
N GLY A 13 -13.39 12.36 10.63
CA GLY A 13 -14.68 12.91 11.02
C GLY A 13 -15.67 13.07 9.86
N LEU A 14 -16.87 13.58 10.16
CA LEU A 14 -17.81 14.00 9.12
C LEU A 14 -17.24 15.20 8.35
N GLY A 15 -17.37 15.19 7.02
CA GLY A 15 -16.88 16.28 6.18
C GLY A 15 -15.35 16.30 6.04
N VAL A 16 -14.71 15.12 5.97
CA VAL A 16 -13.32 15.01 5.50
C VAL A 16 -13.18 15.77 4.19
N GLU A 17 -12.11 16.55 4.10
CA GLU A 17 -11.73 17.29 2.91
C GLU A 17 -11.79 16.40 1.66
N LYS A 18 -12.37 16.90 0.57
CA LYS A 18 -12.41 16.15 -0.69
C LYS A 18 -11.01 16.06 -1.31
N TRP A 19 -10.79 15.03 -2.10
CA TRP A 19 -9.49 14.78 -2.71
C TRP A 19 -9.01 15.95 -3.59
N GLU A 20 -9.88 16.54 -4.39
CA GLU A 20 -9.53 17.65 -5.29
C GLU A 20 -9.14 18.91 -4.50
N ASP A 21 -9.90 19.22 -3.44
CA ASP A 21 -9.63 20.36 -2.55
C ASP A 21 -8.32 20.15 -1.79
N TYR A 22 -8.11 18.93 -1.28
CA TYR A 22 -6.87 18.51 -0.64
C TYR A 22 -5.66 18.70 -1.56
N CYS A 23 -5.74 18.21 -2.80
CA CYS A 23 -4.66 18.35 -3.79
C CYS A 23 -4.33 19.81 -4.04
N GLY A 24 -5.35 20.66 -4.22
CA GLY A 24 -5.17 22.10 -4.43
C GLY A 24 -4.49 22.77 -3.23
N ARG A 25 -4.93 22.43 -2.00
CA ARG A 25 -4.41 23.02 -0.76
C ARG A 25 -2.96 22.68 -0.50
N ILE A 26 -2.56 21.41 -0.65
CA ILE A 26 -1.17 21.01 -0.40
C ILE A 26 -0.25 21.31 -1.59
N GLY A 27 -0.80 21.85 -2.69
CA GLY A 27 -0.06 22.07 -3.93
C GLY A 27 0.47 20.77 -4.51
N LEU A 28 -0.35 19.70 -4.47
CA LEU A 28 0.10 18.36 -4.84
C LEU A 28 0.59 18.33 -6.28
N SER A 29 1.89 18.24 -6.42
CA SER A 29 2.63 18.12 -7.67
C SER A 29 3.69 17.03 -7.50
N GLY A 30 4.22 16.50 -8.59
CA GLY A 30 5.23 15.45 -8.55
C GLY A 30 4.92 14.28 -9.48
N SER A 31 5.68 13.20 -9.33
CA SER A 31 5.52 11.98 -10.13
C SER A 31 4.18 11.30 -9.85
N ARG A 32 3.75 10.41 -10.76
CA ARG A 32 2.57 9.56 -10.51
C ARG A 32 2.75 8.73 -9.24
N ALA A 33 3.93 8.15 -9.03
CA ALA A 33 4.24 7.34 -7.86
C ALA A 33 4.10 8.14 -6.54
N TYR A 34 4.59 9.38 -6.52
CA TYR A 34 4.41 10.26 -5.36
C TYR A 34 2.93 10.54 -5.08
N ARG A 35 2.14 10.83 -6.12
CA ARG A 35 0.69 11.05 -5.95
C ARG A 35 -0.05 9.82 -5.45
N GLU A 36 0.33 8.63 -5.91
CA GLU A 36 -0.21 7.36 -5.41
C GLU A 36 0.10 7.16 -3.93
N PHE A 37 1.34 7.42 -3.50
CA PHE A 37 1.69 7.42 -2.09
C PHE A 37 0.85 8.41 -1.29
N VAL A 38 0.74 9.66 -1.76
CA VAL A 38 -0.06 10.68 -1.07
C VAL A 38 -1.52 10.28 -0.98
N ARG A 39 -2.12 9.76 -2.06
CA ARG A 39 -3.52 9.34 -2.08
C ARG A 39 -3.80 8.23 -1.07
N GLN A 40 -2.94 7.21 -1.04
CA GLN A 40 -3.19 5.98 -0.29
C GLN A 40 -2.71 6.07 1.16
N VAL A 41 -1.54 6.66 1.39
CA VAL A 41 -0.91 6.64 2.72
C VAL A 41 -1.22 7.92 3.49
N VAL A 42 -1.05 9.07 2.84
CA VAL A 42 -1.20 10.36 3.51
C VAL A 42 -2.68 10.72 3.64
N TYR A 43 -3.45 10.62 2.56
CA TYR A 43 -4.83 11.07 2.55
C TYR A 43 -5.81 10.08 3.19
N ASP A 44 -5.66 8.77 2.97
CA ASP A 44 -6.57 7.77 3.59
C ASP A 44 -6.12 7.32 4.99
N HIS A 45 -4.81 7.35 5.27
CA HIS A 45 -4.23 6.67 6.44
C HIS A 45 -3.27 7.53 7.28
N PHE A 46 -3.35 8.87 7.22
CA PHE A 46 -2.42 9.79 7.90
C PHE A 46 -2.06 9.40 9.34
N ASN A 47 -3.07 9.28 10.21
CA ASN A 47 -2.85 9.00 11.63
C ASN A 47 -2.26 7.60 11.84
N LEU A 48 -2.71 6.61 11.06
CA LEU A 48 -2.21 5.24 11.15
C LEU A 48 -0.74 5.18 10.72
N HIS A 49 -0.40 5.81 9.60
CA HIS A 49 0.98 5.88 9.12
C HIS A 49 1.90 6.56 10.14
N ASN A 50 1.54 7.74 10.65
CA ASN A 50 2.37 8.44 11.65
C ASN A 50 2.50 7.67 12.97
N SER A 51 1.49 6.89 13.34
CA SER A 51 1.54 6.00 14.50
C SER A 51 2.51 4.82 14.27
N LEU A 52 2.54 4.26 13.06
CA LEU A 52 3.40 3.12 12.74
C LEU A 52 4.85 3.54 12.43
N TYR A 53 5.04 4.68 11.78
CA TYR A 53 6.32 5.15 11.23
C TYR A 53 6.69 6.55 11.76
N PRO A 54 7.02 6.67 13.06
CA PRO A 54 7.37 7.95 13.69
C PRO A 54 8.60 8.62 13.06
N GLU A 55 9.58 7.81 12.66
CA GLU A 55 10.88 8.22 12.13
C GLU A 55 10.81 8.53 10.63
N PHE A 56 9.68 8.27 9.96
CA PHE A 56 9.55 8.46 8.52
C PHE A 56 9.58 9.94 8.12
N ASP A 57 10.65 10.44 7.53
CA ASP A 57 10.64 11.74 6.85
C ASP A 57 10.38 11.54 5.37
N ILE A 58 9.34 12.17 4.83
CA ILE A 58 8.97 12.04 3.42
C ILE A 58 10.07 12.55 2.48
N ASN A 59 10.92 13.48 2.94
CA ASN A 59 12.00 14.06 2.14
C ASN A 59 13.21 13.13 2.03
N ASP A 60 13.28 12.10 2.88
CA ASP A 60 14.35 11.09 2.81
C ASP A 60 14.09 10.06 1.71
N PHE A 61 12.99 10.15 0.95
CA PHE A 61 12.60 9.14 -0.03
C PHE A 61 12.37 9.69 -1.44
N GLU A 62 12.83 8.92 -2.41
CA GLU A 62 12.38 8.96 -3.79
C GLU A 62 11.23 7.96 -4.02
N PHE A 63 10.31 8.33 -4.92
CA PHE A 63 9.09 7.58 -5.22
C PHE A 63 9.12 7.11 -6.67
N GLU A 64 9.13 5.80 -6.86
CA GLU A 64 9.16 5.17 -8.19
C GLU A 64 8.04 4.15 -8.37
N SER A 65 7.65 3.94 -9.62
CA SER A 65 6.85 2.78 -10.02
C SER A 65 7.79 1.64 -10.39
N ILE A 66 7.57 0.45 -9.81
CA ILE A 66 8.23 -0.79 -10.22
C ILE A 66 7.21 -1.87 -10.51
N TYR A 67 7.65 -2.94 -11.18
CA TYR A 67 6.82 -4.11 -11.46
C TYR A 67 7.43 -5.32 -10.77
N LEU A 68 6.61 -6.05 -10.03
CA LEU A 68 6.99 -7.29 -9.37
C LEU A 68 6.09 -8.43 -9.85
N SER A 69 6.67 -9.57 -10.16
CA SER A 69 5.93 -10.81 -10.37
C SER A 69 5.31 -11.29 -9.05
N VAL A 70 4.20 -12.04 -9.11
CA VAL A 70 3.59 -12.62 -7.89
C VAL A 70 4.59 -13.50 -7.11
N LYS A 71 5.49 -14.18 -7.83
CA LYS A 71 6.61 -14.93 -7.24
C LYS A 71 7.58 -14.03 -6.48
N GLU A 72 7.97 -12.89 -7.04
CA GLU A 72 8.82 -11.91 -6.36
C GLU A 72 8.10 -11.33 -5.14
N ILE A 73 6.82 -10.97 -5.27
CA ILE A 73 5.99 -10.47 -4.17
C ILE A 73 6.02 -11.46 -3.00
N LYS A 74 5.71 -12.75 -3.25
CA LYS A 74 5.73 -13.81 -2.24
C LYS A 74 7.09 -13.89 -1.52
N ASN A 75 8.18 -13.77 -2.27
CA ASN A 75 9.51 -13.99 -1.75
C ASN A 75 10.11 -12.76 -1.04
N SER A 76 9.67 -11.55 -1.38
CA SER A 76 10.38 -10.32 -0.99
C SER A 76 9.53 -9.27 -0.28
N VAL A 77 8.20 -9.30 -0.40
CA VAL A 77 7.32 -8.34 0.27
C VAL A 77 6.90 -8.91 1.62
N ARG A 78 7.06 -8.10 2.66
CA ARG A 78 6.86 -8.48 4.06
C ARG A 78 6.17 -7.38 4.84
N TYR A 79 5.42 -7.75 5.88
CA TYR A 79 4.89 -6.80 6.84
C TYR A 79 5.79 -6.70 8.07
N PHE A 80 5.30 -6.08 9.14
CA PHE A 80 6.05 -6.01 10.41
C PHE A 80 6.46 -7.40 10.88
N ARG A 81 7.60 -7.48 11.59
CA ARG A 81 8.19 -8.74 12.09
C ARG A 81 8.52 -9.74 10.98
N ASN A 82 8.72 -9.23 9.76
CA ASN A 82 9.05 -10.02 8.59
C ASN A 82 7.98 -11.08 8.23
N GLU A 83 6.72 -10.80 8.56
CA GLU A 83 5.59 -11.68 8.29
C GLU A 83 5.20 -11.65 6.81
N GLN A 84 4.70 -12.78 6.29
CA GLN A 84 4.12 -12.85 4.94
C GLN A 84 2.76 -12.17 4.91
N VAL A 85 2.38 -11.63 3.75
CA VAL A 85 1.14 -10.87 3.59
C VAL A 85 0.07 -11.73 2.92
N ASP A 86 -0.38 -12.79 3.61
CA ASP A 86 -1.34 -13.78 3.07
C ASP A 86 -2.64 -13.93 3.88
N TRP A 87 -2.79 -13.13 4.95
CA TRP A 87 -3.91 -13.18 5.90
C TRP A 87 -5.29 -12.78 5.36
N TRP A 88 -5.38 -12.18 4.17
CA TRP A 88 -6.67 -11.85 3.53
C TRP A 88 -7.04 -12.82 2.40
N GLY A 89 -6.28 -13.90 2.17
CA GLY A 89 -6.56 -14.83 1.07
C GLY A 89 -7.94 -15.49 1.17
N GLU A 90 -8.33 -15.93 2.37
CA GLU A 90 -9.64 -16.57 2.60
C GLU A 90 -10.83 -15.62 2.36
N GLN A 91 -10.65 -14.33 2.67
CA GLN A 91 -11.67 -13.32 2.41
C GLN A 91 -11.95 -13.16 0.90
N TYR A 92 -10.95 -13.34 0.04
CA TYR A 92 -11.15 -13.29 -1.41
C TYR A 92 -12.14 -14.38 -1.87
N GLU A 93 -12.01 -15.61 -1.35
CA GLU A 93 -12.97 -16.68 -1.66
C GLU A 93 -14.34 -16.38 -1.08
N GLU A 94 -14.42 -15.96 0.19
CA GLU A 94 -15.68 -15.59 0.83
C GLU A 94 -16.44 -14.54 -0.01
N PHE A 95 -15.74 -13.50 -0.48
CA PHE A 95 -16.33 -12.45 -1.29
C PHE A 95 -16.73 -12.94 -2.69
N LYS A 96 -15.99 -13.89 -3.25
CA LYS A 96 -16.34 -14.54 -4.52
C LYS A 96 -17.58 -15.42 -4.40
N GLU A 97 -17.71 -16.17 -3.32
CA GLU A 97 -18.88 -17.02 -3.04
C GLU A 97 -20.14 -16.22 -2.77
N THR A 98 -20.00 -15.11 -2.04
CA THR A 98 -21.13 -14.27 -1.61
C THR A 98 -21.44 -13.11 -2.55
N ASN A 99 -20.61 -12.89 -3.57
CA ASN A 99 -20.65 -11.71 -4.44
C ASN A 99 -20.66 -10.40 -3.62
N TYR A 100 -19.75 -10.30 -2.64
CA TYR A 100 -19.70 -9.19 -1.70
C TYR A 100 -19.24 -7.89 -2.40
N PRO A 101 -19.94 -6.75 -2.21
CA PRO A 101 -19.65 -5.51 -2.92
C PRO A 101 -18.46 -4.77 -2.26
N TYR A 102 -17.26 -5.24 -2.55
CA TYR A 102 -16.01 -4.61 -2.11
C TYR A 102 -15.13 -4.26 -3.30
N ILE A 103 -14.90 -2.95 -3.50
CA ILE A 103 -14.28 -2.42 -4.72
C ILE A 103 -12.91 -3.03 -5.05
N ILE A 104 -12.08 -3.33 -4.05
CA ILE A 104 -10.77 -3.96 -4.27
C ILE A 104 -10.96 -5.38 -4.79
N PHE A 105 -11.85 -6.16 -4.16
CA PHE A 105 -12.19 -7.50 -4.60
C PHE A 105 -12.79 -7.49 -6.01
N GLU A 106 -13.82 -6.69 -6.26
CA GLU A 106 -14.50 -6.60 -7.55
C GLU A 106 -13.51 -6.28 -8.68
N LYS A 107 -12.67 -5.25 -8.48
CA LYS A 107 -11.70 -4.82 -9.49
C LYS A 107 -10.60 -5.84 -9.72
N MET A 108 -10.10 -6.50 -8.68
CA MET A 108 -9.07 -7.52 -8.82
C MET A 108 -9.63 -8.81 -9.44
N SER A 109 -10.84 -9.21 -9.07
CA SER A 109 -11.52 -10.38 -9.64
C SER A 109 -11.77 -10.18 -11.15
N GLU A 110 -12.17 -8.98 -11.56
CA GLU A 110 -12.40 -8.60 -12.96
C GLU A 110 -11.10 -8.45 -13.76
N ASN A 111 -10.18 -7.60 -13.28
CA ASN A 111 -9.02 -7.16 -14.05
C ASN A 111 -7.75 -7.97 -13.79
N LYS A 112 -7.81 -8.92 -12.86
CA LYS A 112 -6.70 -9.78 -12.44
C LYS A 112 -5.46 -8.99 -11.96
N THR A 113 -5.66 -7.76 -11.49
CA THR A 113 -4.61 -6.86 -11.01
C THR A 113 -5.19 -5.86 -10.00
N PRO A 114 -4.41 -5.34 -9.04
CA PRO A 114 -4.88 -4.32 -8.12
C PRO A 114 -5.43 -3.08 -8.85
N PRO A 115 -6.52 -2.46 -8.37
CA PRO A 115 -7.08 -1.24 -8.98
C PRO A 115 -6.13 -0.03 -8.90
N PHE A 116 -5.18 -0.07 -7.96
CA PHE A 116 -4.10 0.90 -7.79
C PHE A 116 -2.91 0.20 -7.10
N PRO A 117 -1.67 0.63 -7.37
CA PRO A 117 -0.47 -0.09 -6.95
C PRO A 117 -0.29 -0.08 -5.43
N PRO A 118 0.05 -1.21 -4.79
CA PRO A 118 0.44 -1.23 -3.38
C PRO A 118 1.71 -0.40 -3.15
N VAL A 119 1.91 0.03 -1.89
CA VAL A 119 3.04 0.88 -1.50
C VAL A 119 4.00 0.08 -0.64
N ILE A 120 5.25 0.01 -1.06
CA ILE A 120 6.33 -0.65 -0.35
C ILE A 120 7.49 0.31 -0.10
N ILE A 121 8.26 0.04 0.96
CA ILE A 121 9.53 0.71 1.24
C ILE A 121 10.64 -0.31 1.03
N GLN A 122 11.68 0.08 0.30
CA GLN A 122 12.93 -0.68 0.27
C GLN A 122 13.64 -0.50 1.60
N GLU A 123 13.74 -1.58 2.37
CA GLU A 123 14.32 -1.50 3.71
C GLU A 123 15.80 -1.11 3.62
N SER A 124 16.14 0.04 4.22
CA SER A 124 17.55 0.46 4.34
C SER A 124 17.93 1.34 5.53
N THR A 125 17.05 1.75 6.48
CA THR A 125 17.42 2.29 7.85
C THR A 125 16.31 3.12 8.52
N PHE A 126 15.26 2.52 9.09
CA PHE A 126 14.56 3.11 10.25
C PHE A 126 13.66 2.07 10.94
N SER A 127 13.33 2.32 12.21
CA SER A 127 12.54 1.42 13.04
C SER A 127 11.09 1.92 13.19
N ASN A 128 10.18 1.03 13.56
CA ASN A 128 8.81 1.41 13.87
C ASN A 128 8.68 1.84 15.36
N ASN A 129 7.58 2.51 15.71
CA ASN A 129 7.34 3.03 17.09
C ASN A 129 7.35 1.95 18.19
N ASP A 130 7.02 0.71 17.86
CA ASP A 130 6.87 -0.40 18.81
C ASP A 130 8.15 -1.25 18.93
N GLY A 131 9.25 -0.83 18.30
CA GLY A 131 10.46 -1.65 18.17
C GLY A 131 10.27 -2.91 17.33
N LYS A 132 9.16 -3.05 16.59
CA LYS A 132 8.98 -4.13 15.63
C LYS A 132 9.85 -3.84 14.41
N ALA A 133 10.67 -4.81 14.05
CA ALA A 133 11.43 -4.76 12.81
C ALA A 133 10.47 -4.59 11.62
N LEU A 134 10.89 -3.75 10.66
CA LEU A 134 10.24 -3.67 9.37
C LEU A 134 10.43 -5.00 8.61
N GLY A 135 9.63 -5.17 7.57
CA GLY A 135 9.72 -6.32 6.69
C GLY A 135 10.86 -6.16 5.68
N SER A 136 11.53 -7.25 5.34
CA SER A 136 12.72 -7.25 4.47
C SER A 136 12.58 -8.22 3.29
N PRO A 137 13.14 -7.90 2.10
CA PRO A 137 13.79 -6.64 1.70
C PRO A 137 12.81 -5.51 1.34
N PHE A 138 11.52 -5.81 1.13
CA PHE A 138 10.48 -4.80 0.89
C PHE A 138 9.43 -4.84 2.00
N HIS A 139 9.30 -3.73 2.73
CA HIS A 139 8.27 -3.58 3.73
C HIS A 139 6.98 -3.06 3.10
N LEU A 140 5.86 -3.75 3.27
CA LEU A 140 4.55 -3.30 2.83
C LEU A 140 4.00 -2.22 3.75
N VAL A 141 3.80 -1.02 3.22
CA VAL A 141 3.23 0.12 3.94
C VAL A 141 1.71 0.14 3.80
N GLU A 142 1.21 -0.07 2.59
CA GLU A 142 -0.21 0.03 2.25
C GLU A 142 -0.57 -0.95 1.13
N GLY A 143 -1.75 -1.57 1.21
CA GLY A 143 -2.25 -2.54 0.24
C GLY A 143 -2.22 -3.99 0.70
N THR A 144 -2.40 -4.25 2.00
CA THR A 144 -2.43 -5.62 2.57
C THR A 144 -3.44 -6.54 1.89
N HIS A 145 -4.67 -6.08 1.62
CA HIS A 145 -5.66 -6.85 0.85
C HIS A 145 -5.18 -7.13 -0.57
N ARG A 146 -4.65 -6.11 -1.27
CA ARG A 146 -4.20 -6.23 -2.66
C ARG A 146 -3.07 -7.23 -2.83
N VAL A 147 -2.07 -7.16 -1.95
CA VAL A 147 -0.95 -8.12 -1.96
C VAL A 147 -1.45 -9.53 -1.63
N SER A 148 -2.25 -9.67 -0.57
CA SER A 148 -2.77 -10.97 -0.16
C SER A 148 -3.67 -11.61 -1.21
N TYR A 149 -4.48 -10.82 -1.91
CA TYR A 149 -5.32 -11.30 -3.01
C TYR A 149 -4.45 -11.74 -4.19
N LEU A 150 -3.39 -11.02 -4.57
CA LEU A 150 -2.47 -11.48 -5.62
C LEU A 150 -1.86 -12.84 -5.30
N LEU A 151 -1.38 -13.02 -4.06
CA LEU A 151 -0.80 -14.30 -3.63
C LEU A 151 -1.83 -15.44 -3.67
N HIS A 152 -3.06 -15.15 -3.23
CA HIS A 152 -4.15 -16.12 -3.22
C HIS A 152 -4.64 -16.46 -4.63
N MET A 153 -4.85 -15.47 -5.49
CA MET A 153 -5.23 -15.65 -6.88
C MET A 153 -4.22 -16.53 -7.64
N ALA A 154 -2.91 -16.36 -7.39
CA ALA A 154 -1.89 -17.23 -7.97
C ALA A 154 -1.90 -18.65 -7.38
N LYS A 155 -2.24 -18.79 -6.09
CA LYS A 155 -2.37 -20.09 -5.42
C LYS A 155 -3.53 -20.92 -5.96
N ILE A 156 -4.65 -20.29 -6.30
CA ILE A 156 -5.84 -20.96 -6.87
C ILE A 156 -5.83 -21.06 -8.40
N GLY A 157 -4.83 -20.47 -9.06
CA GLY A 157 -4.69 -20.49 -10.52
C GLY A 157 -5.54 -19.46 -11.28
N ASP A 158 -6.08 -18.45 -10.60
CA ASP A 158 -6.77 -17.31 -11.23
C ASP A 158 -5.78 -16.40 -11.99
N ILE A 159 -4.50 -16.40 -11.59
CA ILE A 159 -3.37 -15.74 -12.28
C ILE A 159 -2.12 -16.63 -12.22
N GLU A 160 -1.13 -16.34 -13.06
CA GLU A 160 0.15 -17.05 -13.04
C GLU A 160 1.11 -16.47 -11.99
N TRP A 161 1.98 -17.31 -11.40
CA TRP A 161 3.02 -16.82 -10.48
C TRP A 161 4.00 -15.83 -11.12
N ASN A 162 4.13 -15.83 -12.45
CA ASN A 162 4.98 -14.91 -13.20
C ASN A 162 4.25 -13.64 -13.66
N SER A 163 2.94 -13.48 -13.39
CA SER A 163 2.24 -12.24 -13.74
C SER A 163 2.81 -11.06 -12.95
N THR A 164 3.05 -9.95 -13.64
CA THR A 164 3.69 -8.77 -13.07
C THR A 164 2.67 -7.70 -12.71
N HIS A 165 2.81 -7.11 -11.54
CA HIS A 165 1.91 -6.07 -11.03
C HIS A 165 2.71 -4.84 -10.59
N GLU A 166 2.13 -3.66 -10.79
CA GLU A 166 2.77 -2.41 -10.42
C GLU A 166 2.73 -2.20 -8.90
N PHE A 167 3.85 -1.71 -8.36
CA PHE A 167 4.03 -1.25 -6.99
C PHE A 167 4.63 0.14 -6.99
N ILE A 168 4.30 0.93 -5.98
CA ILE A 168 5.05 2.14 -5.65
C ILE A 168 6.11 1.75 -4.64
N ILE A 169 7.38 2.02 -4.99
CA ILE A 169 8.51 1.82 -4.11
C ILE A 169 9.03 3.16 -3.61
N LEU A 170 9.28 3.22 -2.31
CA LEU A 170 9.98 4.30 -1.64
C LEU A 170 11.43 3.85 -1.42
N LYS A 171 12.39 4.61 -1.95
CA LYS A 171 13.83 4.37 -1.80
C LYS A 171 14.47 5.52 -1.05
N LYS A 172 15.27 5.21 -0.05
CA LYS A 172 15.95 6.22 0.75
C LYS A 172 17.05 6.91 -0.07
N VAL A 173 17.15 8.24 0.01
CA VAL A 173 18.21 9.05 -0.63
C VAL A 173 19.32 9.45 0.33
#